data_AF-H9FDX1-F1
#
_entry.id   AF-H9FDX1-F1
#
_cell.length_a   1.000
_cell.length_b   1.000
_cell.length_c   1.000
_cell.angle_alpha   90.00
_cell.angle_beta   90.00
_cell.angle_gamma   90.00
#
_symmetry.space_group_name_H-M   'P 1'
#
loop_
_entity.id
_entity.type
_entity.pdbx_description
1 polymer ?
#
loop_
_entity_poly.entity_id
_entity_poly.type
_entity_poly.pdbx_seq_one_letter_code
_entity_poly.pdbx_strand_id
1 'polypeptide(L)'
;PESKIVFPQGHKKYVLQATNTRTNSNDPTGEPLPQEPFWEPGNWSRCSATCGHLGARIQRPQCVMANGQEVSEALCDHLQKPL
;
A
#
# COMPACT_ATOMS: atom_id res chain seq x y z
N PRO A 1 23.29 21.32 14.25
CA PRO A 1 21.82 21.51 14.13
C PRO A 1 21.25 20.57 13.06
N GLU A 2 20.90 19.35 13.49
CA GLU A 2 20.26 18.35 12.63
C GLU A 2 18.87 18.85 12.19
N SER A 3 18.75 19.27 10.94
CA SER A 3 17.46 19.62 10.34
C SER A 3 16.63 18.35 10.20
N LYS A 4 15.87 18.01 11.24
CA LYS A 4 14.81 17.00 11.19
C LYS A 4 13.71 17.60 10.31
N ILE A 5 13.80 17.39 8.99
CA ILE A 5 12.71 17.70 8.08
C ILE A 5 11.61 16.69 8.40
N VAL A 6 10.66 17.10 9.24
CA VAL A 6 9.40 16.38 9.46
C VAL A 6 8.62 16.50 8.16
N PHE A 7 8.69 15.46 7.33
CA PHE A 7 7.84 15.36 6.15
C PHE A 7 6.41 15.10 6.65
N PRO A 8 5.41 15.90 6.22
CA PRO A 8 4.03 15.60 6.55
C PRO A 8 3.73 14.20 5.99
N GLN A 9 3.18 13.31 6.84
CA GLN A 9 2.67 12.02 6.40
C GLN A 9 1.54 12.30 5.40
N GLY A 10 1.92 12.34 4.12
CA GLY A 10 0.99 12.46 3.02
C GLY A 10 0.20 11.16 2.96
N HIS A 11 -0.95 11.13 3.64
CA HIS A 11 -1.95 10.09 3.48
C HIS A 11 -2.45 10.18 2.04
N LYS A 12 -1.76 9.48 1.13
CA LYS A 12 -2.25 9.17 -0.20
C LYS A 12 -3.35 8.12 0.01
N LYS A 13 -4.58 8.60 0.18
CA LYS A 13 -5.78 7.75 0.11
C LYS A 13 -5.84 7.21 -1.32
N TYR A 14 -5.36 5.99 -1.52
CA TYR A 14 -5.79 5.24 -2.68
C TYR A 14 -7.26 4.92 -2.45
N VAL A 15 -8.12 5.57 -3.24
CA VAL A 15 -9.54 5.28 -3.27
C VAL A 15 -9.66 3.90 -3.90
N LEU A 16 -9.85 2.88 -3.07
CA LEU A 16 -10.42 1.62 -3.56
C LEU A 16 -11.79 1.98 -4.12
N GLN A 17 -11.95 1.88 -5.44
CA GLN A 17 -13.25 2.03 -6.06
C GLN A 17 -14.11 0.85 -5.60
N ALA A 18 -14.87 1.05 -4.53
CA ALA A 18 -15.95 0.15 -4.19
C ALA A 18 -16.93 0.17 -5.36
N THR A 19 -16.95 -0.90 -6.15
CA THR A 19 -18.00 -1.13 -7.13
C THR A 19 -19.31 -1.17 -6.37
N ASN A 20 -20.19 -0.19 -6.60
CA ASN A 20 -21.57 -0.22 -6.10
C ASN A 20 -22.35 -1.28 -6.89
N THR A 21 -22.05 -2.56 -6.67
CA THR A 21 -22.97 -3.65 -6.99
C THR A 21 -24.10 -3.58 -5.99
N ARG A 22 -25.25 -3.07 -6.43
CA ARG A 22 -26.50 -3.14 -5.69
C ARG A 22 -26.93 -4.60 -5.61
N THR A 23 -26.37 -5.34 -4.65
CA THR A 23 -26.81 -6.71 -4.36
C THR A 23 -27.86 -6.63 -3.25
N ASN A 24 -29.12 -6.56 -3.64
CA ASN A 24 -30.22 -6.80 -2.73
C ASN A 24 -30.37 -8.32 -2.60
N SER A 25 -29.75 -8.91 -1.59
CA SER A 25 -29.97 -10.31 -1.20
C SER A 25 -29.55 -10.51 0.25
N ASN A 26 -30.46 -11.13 1.01
CA ASN A 26 -30.26 -11.61 2.37
C ASN A 26 -29.14 -12.67 2.39
N ASP A 27 -27.89 -12.25 2.59
CA ASP A 27 -26.77 -13.16 2.84
C ASP A 27 -26.27 -12.98 4.30
N PRO A 28 -26.34 -14.01 5.16
CA PRO A 28 -25.90 -13.93 6.55
C PRO A 28 -24.43 -14.34 6.70
N THR A 29 -23.58 -14.14 5.69
CA THR A 29 -22.18 -14.54 5.75
C THR A 29 -21.33 -13.29 5.90
N GLY A 30 -20.93 -13.00 7.14
CA GLY A 30 -19.83 -12.09 7.39
C GLY A 30 -18.58 -12.65 6.72
N GLU A 31 -18.31 -12.21 5.50
CA GLU A 31 -17.08 -12.53 4.79
C GLU A 31 -15.91 -11.98 5.61
N PRO A 32 -15.05 -12.84 6.18
CA PRO A 32 -13.86 -12.36 6.86
C PRO A 32 -13.03 -11.61 5.83
N LEU A 33 -12.62 -10.38 6.18
CA LEU A 33 -11.62 -9.60 5.45
C LEU A 33 -10.57 -10.54 4.85
N PRO A 34 -10.14 -10.34 3.59
CA PRO A 34 -9.23 -11.28 2.93
C PRO A 34 -8.05 -11.56 3.85
N GLN A 35 -7.98 -12.81 4.34
CA GLN A 35 -6.90 -13.26 5.23
C GLN A 35 -5.59 -13.36 4.45
N GLU A 36 -5.67 -13.35 3.13
CA GLU A 36 -4.53 -13.43 2.24
C GLU A 36 -3.84 -12.07 2.11
N PRO A 37 -2.51 -12.04 2.24
CA PRO A 37 -1.76 -10.81 2.08
C PRO A 37 -1.68 -10.43 0.60
N PHE A 38 -1.54 -9.14 0.33
CA PHE A 38 -1.46 -8.60 -1.02
C PHE A 38 -0.34 -7.58 -1.13
N TRP A 39 0.09 -7.31 -2.37
CA TRP A 39 1.08 -6.28 -2.63
C TRP A 39 0.46 -4.88 -2.58
N GLU A 40 1.00 -4.02 -1.73
CA GLU A 40 0.72 -2.59 -1.67
C GLU A 40 1.96 -1.79 -2.10
N PRO A 41 1.82 -0.68 -2.86
CA PRO A 41 2.92 0.23 -3.11
C PRO A 41 3.43 0.88 -1.82
N GLY A 42 4.65 0.56 -1.39
CA GLY A 42 5.18 1.04 -0.13
C GLY A 42 5.49 2.53 -0.07
N ASN A 43 6.30 2.91 0.92
CA ASN A 43 6.73 4.29 1.07
C ASN A 43 7.78 4.68 0.03
N TRP A 44 7.69 5.92 -0.46
CA TRP A 44 8.73 6.49 -1.31
C TRP A 44 9.99 6.72 -0.48
N SER A 45 11.14 6.31 -1.02
CA SER A 45 12.43 6.67 -0.46
C SER A 45 12.63 8.18 -0.49
N ARG A 46 13.60 8.66 0.29
CA ARG A 46 14.15 10.00 0.08
C ARG A 46 14.69 10.11 -1.36
N CYS A 47 14.65 11.31 -1.90
CA CYS A 47 15.31 11.61 -3.17
C CYS A 47 16.80 11.25 -3.05
N SER A 48 17.34 10.53 -4.03
CA SER A 48 18.76 10.17 -4.09
C SER A 48 19.68 11.40 -4.12
N ALA A 49 19.16 12.53 -4.62
CA ALA A 49 19.76 13.85 -4.62
C ALA A 49 18.68 14.91 -4.31
N THR A 50 18.84 16.12 -4.84
CA THR A 50 17.80 17.15 -4.78
C THR A 50 16.55 16.70 -5.54
N CYS A 51 15.40 16.73 -4.87
CA CYS A 51 14.12 16.36 -5.50
C CYS A 51 13.84 17.25 -6.72
N GLY A 52 13.51 16.63 -7.85
CA GLY A 52 13.38 17.30 -9.15
C GLY A 52 14.09 16.49 -10.22
N HIS A 53 14.63 17.16 -11.24
CA HIS A 53 15.28 16.51 -12.39
C HIS A 53 16.58 15.76 -12.04
N LEU A 54 17.19 16.09 -10.90
CA LEU A 54 18.50 15.58 -10.49
C LEU A 54 18.41 14.37 -9.54
N GLY A 55 17.22 14.06 -9.03
CA GLY A 55 17.02 13.04 -8.01
C GLY A 55 15.96 12.02 -8.40
N ALA A 56 16.22 10.76 -8.11
CA ALA A 56 15.25 9.67 -8.23
C ALA A 56 14.72 9.28 -6.85
N ARG A 57 13.51 8.73 -6.80
CA ARG A 57 12.94 8.11 -5.61
C ARG A 57 12.51 6.69 -5.96
N ILE A 58 12.69 5.78 -5.01
CA ILE A 58 12.35 4.36 -5.16
C ILE A 58 11.12 4.10 -4.30
N GLN A 59 10.12 3.44 -4.87
CA GLN A 59 9.02 2.86 -4.11
C GLN A 59 9.16 1.35 -4.21
N ARG A 60 9.38 0.69 -3.07
CA ARG A 60 9.36 -0.77 -3.02
C ARG A 60 7.95 -1.22 -2.63
N PRO A 61 7.38 -2.21 -3.32
CA PRO A 61 6.13 -2.81 -2.88
C PRO A 61 6.32 -3.51 -1.53
N GLN A 62 5.26 -3.55 -0.74
CA GLN A 62 5.23 -4.16 0.59
C GLN A 62 4.08 -5.17 0.62
N CYS A 63 4.32 -6.32 1.25
CA CYS A 63 3.31 -7.36 1.42
C CYS A 63 2.52 -7.04 2.69
N VAL A 64 1.21 -6.80 2.57
CA VAL A 64 0.36 -6.37 3.70
C VAL A 64 -0.87 -7.26 3.80
N MET A 65 -1.34 -7.47 5.04
CA MET A 65 -2.63 -8.12 5.29
C MET A 65 -3.77 -7.10 5.22
N ALA A 66 -5.02 -7.57 5.14
CA ALA A 66 -6.21 -6.71 5.12
C ALA A 66 -6.38 -5.81 6.35
N ASN A 67 -5.71 -6.11 7.46
CA ASN A 67 -5.65 -5.24 8.64
C ASN A 67 -4.57 -4.14 8.54
N GLY A 68 -3.88 -4.01 7.40
CA GLY A 68 -2.80 -3.05 7.18
C GLY A 68 -1.45 -3.46 7.78
N GLN A 69 -1.33 -4.65 8.36
CA GLN A 69 -0.07 -5.14 8.90
C GLN A 69 0.85 -5.58 7.76
N GLU A 70 2.06 -5.01 7.73
CA GLU A 70 3.15 -5.50 6.88
C GLU A 70 3.62 -6.88 7.35
N VAL A 71 3.73 -7.80 6.40
CA VAL A 71 4.16 -9.19 6.62
C VAL A 71 5.31 -9.53 5.69
N SER A 72 5.84 -10.76 5.82
CA SER A 72 6.95 -11.21 4.98
C SER A 72 6.57 -11.21 3.49
N GLU A 73 7.44 -10.65 2.65
CA GLU A 73 7.31 -10.65 1.19
C GLU A 73 7.07 -12.04 0.59
N ALA A 74 7.61 -13.09 1.22
CA ALA A 74 7.44 -14.48 0.81
C ALA A 74 5.96 -14.91 0.74
N LEU A 75 5.11 -14.30 1.55
CA LEU A 75 3.67 -14.58 1.53
C LEU A 75 2.99 -14.00 0.29
N CYS A 76 3.57 -12.99 -0.35
CA CYS A 76 3.07 -12.40 -1.58
C CYS A 76 3.90 -12.78 -2.82
N ASP A 77 4.95 -13.61 -2.69
CA ASP A 77 5.84 -13.96 -3.83
C ASP A 77 5.12 -14.69 -4.97
N HIS A 78 4.01 -15.36 -4.67
CA HIS A 78 3.15 -16.00 -5.66
C HIS A 78 2.18 -15.00 -6.35
N LEU A 79 2.09 -13.77 -5.84
CA LEU A 79 1.25 -12.70 -6.38
C LEU A 79 2.05 -11.79 -7.28
N GLN A 80 1.37 -11.14 -8.23
CA GLN A 80 2.01 -10.19 -9.13
C GLN A 80 2.48 -8.94 -8.38
N LYS A 81 3.79 -8.77 -8.30
CA LYS A 81 4.42 -7.61 -7.67
C LYS A 81 4.22 -6.38 -8.57
N PRO A 82 3.69 -5.25 -8.04
CA PRO A 82 3.48 -4.06 -8.85
C PRO A 82 4.82 -3.46 -9.30
N LEU A 83 4.84 -2.96 -10.53
CA LEU A 83 6.01 -2.34 -11.19
C LEU A 83 6.29 -0.93 -10.67
#